data_AF-A0A662MWT8-F1
#
_entry.id   AF-A0A662MWT8-F1
#
_cell.length_a   1.000
_cell.length_b   1.000
_cell.length_c   1.000
_cell.angle_alpha   90.00
_cell.angle_beta   90.00
_cell.angle_gamma   90.00
#
_symmetry.space_group_name_H-M   'P 1'
#
loop_
_entity.id
_entity.type
_entity.pdbx_description
1 polymer ?
#
loop_
_entity_poly.entity_id
_entity_poly.type
_entity_poly.pdbx_seq_one_letter_code
_entity_poly.pdbx_strand_id
1 'polypeptide(L)'
;MEDNCTYVLYNVHEGVDACSNIGYTKTKATPSKLLFAGFMAGAYIAFGFMLAIVASASFHSKFGTFPNTSLFKLLLGAVFPVGLIAVLVGGADLWTGNAQIVSISKLTKKVEIKDVLYNWVGSYTGNFIGSVFLAFLAIYGTGLFANGLFKDVLVGIGTYKVNITPWKAFWLAVGCNWLVNVAIWLYVRAKDTAGKVLVTWFPIFAFVAIGFEHSIANMWAITSAIFASNYAITWLDFFKNIIPVTIGNAVGGFLFVGFYHWYLADGENAFKEITDFMILLAIFAVLMVFIPAGIAYVLNGFGKVALWAVPLAISIYGIGVTYTVRRRVV
;
A
#
# COMPACT_ATOMS: atom_id res chain seq x y z
N MET A 1 24.21 8.23 39.15
CA MET A 1 23.76 6.84 39.35
C MET A 1 23.28 6.37 37.99
N GLU A 2 24.05 5.47 37.39
CA GLU A 2 23.79 4.84 36.09
C GLU A 2 22.52 3.98 36.21
N ASP A 3 21.50 4.27 35.40
CA ASP A 3 20.40 3.32 35.18
C ASP A 3 20.88 2.23 34.22
N ASN A 4 21.61 1.28 34.79
CA ASN A 4 21.93 -0.02 34.22
C ASN A 4 20.69 -0.93 34.18
N CYS A 5 19.66 -0.53 33.43
CA CYS A 5 18.57 -1.43 33.04
C CYS A 5 18.68 -1.77 31.54
N THR A 6 19.46 -2.82 31.25
CA THR A 6 19.23 -3.82 30.19
C THR A 6 18.55 -3.34 28.88
N TYR A 7 19.17 -2.44 28.13
CA TYR A 7 18.84 -2.24 26.71
C TYR A 7 19.49 -3.35 25.87
N VAL A 8 18.94 -4.56 25.91
CA VAL A 8 19.01 -5.43 24.73
C VAL A 8 18.15 -4.70 23.73
N LEU A 9 18.67 -3.91 22.77
CA LEU A 9 18.00 -3.50 21.52
C LEU A 9 18.87 -2.48 20.77
N TYR A 10 19.17 -2.78 19.51
CA TYR A 10 19.96 -1.99 18.57
C TYR A 10 19.44 -0.55 18.35
N ASN A 11 19.54 0.36 19.32
CA ASN A 11 19.05 1.74 19.27
C ASN A 11 17.58 1.86 18.85
N VAL A 12 16.70 1.03 19.42
CA VAL A 12 15.28 1.01 19.01
C VAL A 12 14.53 2.27 19.43
N HIS A 13 14.85 2.86 20.59
CA HIS A 13 14.27 4.14 21.03
C HIS A 13 14.50 5.26 20.00
N GLU A 14 15.74 5.44 19.54
CA GLU A 14 16.08 6.43 18.50
C GLU A 14 15.27 6.21 17.21
N GLY A 15 15.09 4.94 16.82
CA GLY A 15 14.30 4.57 15.65
C GLY A 15 12.81 4.89 15.81
N VAL A 16 12.23 4.64 16.99
CA VAL A 16 10.85 4.97 17.32
C VAL A 16 10.63 6.48 17.28
N ASP A 17 11.53 7.25 17.88
CA ASP A 17 11.44 8.71 17.90
C ASP A 17 11.54 9.32 16.49
N ALA A 18 12.48 8.82 15.67
CA ALA A 18 12.61 9.25 14.29
C ALA A 18 11.32 8.95 13.49
N CYS A 19 10.79 7.73 13.60
CA CYS A 19 9.53 7.35 12.95
C CYS A 19 8.35 8.21 13.43
N SER A 20 8.26 8.44 14.75
CA SER A 20 7.24 9.29 15.38
C SER A 20 7.26 10.72 14.86
N ASN A 21 8.45 11.33 14.71
CA ASN A 21 8.57 12.69 14.19
C ASN A 21 8.16 12.79 12.70
N ILE A 22 8.53 11.79 11.90
CA ILE A 22 8.11 11.69 10.49
C ILE A 22 6.59 11.56 10.40
N GLY A 23 5.98 10.65 11.17
CA GLY A 23 4.54 10.44 11.15
C GLY A 23 3.76 11.67 11.65
N TYR A 24 4.22 12.35 12.70
CA TYR A 24 3.65 13.61 13.17
C TYR A 24 3.61 14.64 12.03
N THR A 25 4.72 14.82 11.31
CA THR A 25 4.82 15.78 10.21
C THR A 25 3.82 15.47 9.08
N LYS A 26 3.67 14.18 8.74
CA LYS A 26 2.70 13.72 7.73
C LYS A 26 1.25 14.06 8.09
N THR A 27 0.89 14.10 9.37
CA THR A 27 -0.47 14.51 9.80
C THR A 27 -0.75 16.00 9.62
N LYS A 28 0.28 16.84 9.48
CA LYS A 28 0.15 18.30 9.32
C LYS A 28 -0.01 18.75 7.87
N ALA A 29 0.20 17.85 6.91
CA ALA A 29 0.00 18.15 5.49
C ALA A 29 -1.43 18.65 5.22
N THR A 30 -1.58 19.63 4.32
CA THR A 30 -2.91 20.02 3.83
C THR A 30 -3.51 18.88 2.98
N PRO A 31 -4.85 18.78 2.81
CA PRO A 31 -5.48 17.71 2.05
C PRO A 31 -4.94 17.66 0.63
N SER A 32 -4.78 18.81 -0.01
CA SER A 32 -4.16 18.92 -1.32
C SER A 32 -2.76 18.30 -1.35
N LYS A 33 -1.86 18.72 -0.44
CA LYS A 33 -0.50 18.18 -0.39
C LYS A 33 -0.50 16.67 -0.10
N LEU A 34 -1.33 16.20 0.82
CA LEU A 34 -1.45 14.78 1.16
C LEU A 34 -1.98 13.95 -0.02
N LEU A 35 -3.02 14.43 -0.70
CA LEU A 35 -3.60 13.77 -1.87
C LEU A 35 -2.61 13.73 -3.05
N PHE A 36 -1.88 14.81 -3.31
CA PHE A 36 -0.86 14.86 -4.37
C PHE A 36 0.36 13.97 -4.04
N ALA A 37 0.84 14.00 -2.80
CA ALA A 37 1.89 13.08 -2.36
C ALA A 37 1.44 11.62 -2.43
N GLY A 38 0.16 11.35 -2.09
CA GLY A 38 -0.47 10.05 -2.24
C GLY A 38 -0.58 9.61 -3.70
N PHE A 39 -0.99 10.52 -4.59
CA PHE A 39 -1.04 10.27 -6.03
C PHE A 39 0.31 9.80 -6.57
N MET A 40 1.38 10.52 -6.24
CA MET A 40 2.72 10.14 -6.66
C MET A 40 3.15 8.79 -6.09
N ALA A 41 2.80 8.46 -4.85
CA ALA A 41 3.11 7.15 -4.29
C ALA A 41 2.36 6.01 -5.00
N GLY A 42 1.08 6.18 -5.32
CA GLY A 42 0.33 5.22 -6.14
C GLY A 42 0.94 5.03 -7.53
N ALA A 43 1.37 6.12 -8.16
CA ALA A 43 2.05 6.11 -9.45
C ALA A 43 3.43 5.42 -9.39
N TYR A 44 4.24 5.66 -8.37
CA TYR A 44 5.55 5.04 -8.22
C TYR A 44 5.46 3.53 -8.00
N ILE A 45 4.51 3.07 -7.18
CA ILE A 45 4.26 1.62 -7.04
C ILE A 45 3.80 1.01 -8.36
N ALA A 46 2.94 1.72 -9.12
CA ALA A 46 2.52 1.27 -10.45
C ALA A 46 3.69 1.18 -11.44
N PHE A 47 4.60 2.15 -11.49
CA PHE A 47 5.79 2.09 -12.34
C PHE A 47 6.67 0.88 -12.00
N GLY A 48 6.87 0.58 -10.71
CA GLY A 48 7.61 -0.60 -10.28
C GLY A 48 6.96 -1.89 -10.78
N PHE A 49 5.63 -1.99 -10.71
CA PHE A 49 4.89 -3.15 -11.21
C PHE A 49 4.95 -3.25 -12.74
N MET A 50 4.80 -2.14 -13.47
CA MET A 50 4.94 -2.10 -14.93
C MET A 50 6.29 -2.64 -15.37
N LEU A 51 7.37 -2.13 -14.78
CA LEU A 51 8.73 -2.61 -15.04
C LEU A 51 8.87 -4.11 -14.71
N ALA A 52 8.29 -4.54 -13.59
CA ALA A 52 8.31 -5.93 -13.16
C ALA A 52 7.65 -6.88 -14.17
N ILE A 53 6.52 -6.50 -14.79
CA ILE A 53 5.92 -7.30 -15.86
C ILE A 53 6.79 -7.27 -17.11
N VAL A 54 7.27 -6.09 -17.54
CA VAL A 54 8.13 -5.98 -18.73
C VAL A 54 9.38 -6.87 -18.60
N ALA A 55 10.00 -6.90 -17.43
CA ALA A 55 11.20 -7.69 -17.17
C ALA A 55 10.94 -9.21 -17.11
N SER A 56 9.74 -9.64 -16.71
CA SER A 56 9.46 -11.04 -16.36
C SER A 56 8.52 -11.77 -17.31
N ALA A 57 7.70 -11.07 -18.10
CA ALA A 57 6.54 -11.67 -18.80
C ALA A 57 6.88 -12.88 -19.68
N SER A 58 8.03 -12.88 -20.37
CA SER A 58 8.50 -14.02 -21.19
C SER A 58 8.69 -15.31 -20.41
N PHE A 59 8.86 -15.23 -19.08
CA PHE A 59 9.03 -16.39 -18.19
C PHE A 59 7.74 -16.84 -17.52
N HIS A 60 6.62 -16.16 -17.74
CA HIS A 60 5.34 -16.53 -17.12
C HIS A 60 4.95 -17.96 -17.47
N SER A 61 4.56 -18.78 -16.48
CA SER A 61 4.36 -20.22 -16.65
C SER A 61 3.31 -20.61 -17.69
N LYS A 62 2.27 -19.79 -17.86
CA LYS A 62 1.16 -20.04 -18.78
C LYS A 62 1.23 -19.27 -20.11
N PHE A 63 1.85 -18.09 -20.10
CA PHE A 63 1.73 -17.13 -21.20
C PHE A 63 3.09 -16.79 -21.82
N GLY A 64 4.19 -17.04 -21.10
CA GLY A 64 5.53 -16.70 -21.53
C GLY A 64 6.04 -17.59 -22.66
N THR A 65 6.99 -17.05 -23.42
CA THR A 65 7.71 -17.77 -24.49
C THR A 65 8.75 -18.76 -23.96
N PHE A 66 9.26 -18.53 -22.73
CA PHE A 66 10.21 -19.39 -22.04
C PHE A 66 9.74 -19.69 -20.60
N PRO A 67 8.66 -20.49 -20.41
CA PRO A 67 8.04 -20.70 -19.11
C PRO A 67 9.02 -21.13 -18.00
N ASN A 68 9.16 -20.32 -16.97
CA ASN A 68 9.97 -20.61 -15.78
C ASN A 68 9.42 -19.83 -14.57
N THR A 69 8.66 -20.52 -13.71
CA THR A 69 7.98 -19.89 -12.57
C THR A 69 8.96 -19.21 -11.61
N SER A 70 10.12 -19.83 -11.34
CA SER A 70 11.10 -19.28 -10.41
C SER A 70 11.73 -18.01 -10.97
N LEU A 71 12.14 -18.04 -12.24
CA LEU A 71 12.74 -16.87 -12.88
C LEU A 71 11.73 -15.73 -13.07
N PHE A 72 10.47 -16.05 -13.40
CA PHE A 72 9.38 -15.08 -13.43
C PHE A 72 9.25 -14.35 -12.09
N LYS A 73 9.16 -15.10 -10.98
CA LYS A 73 9.05 -14.54 -9.63
C LYS A 73 10.27 -13.72 -9.21
N LEU A 74 11.48 -14.23 -9.49
CA LEU A 74 12.74 -13.56 -9.16
C LEU A 74 12.90 -12.23 -9.91
N LEU A 75 12.61 -12.19 -11.22
CA LEU A 75 12.72 -10.96 -12.01
C LEU A 75 11.64 -9.95 -11.63
N LEU A 76 10.40 -10.41 -11.41
CA LEU A 76 9.31 -9.55 -10.96
C LEU A 76 9.69 -8.90 -9.61
N GLY A 77 10.23 -9.70 -8.68
CA GLY A 77 10.73 -9.19 -7.41
C GLY A 77 11.94 -8.28 -7.52
N ALA A 78 12.90 -8.56 -8.40
CA ALA A 78 14.18 -7.85 -8.42
C ALA A 78 14.04 -6.38 -8.86
N VAL A 79 13.08 -6.08 -9.73
CA VAL A 79 12.90 -4.73 -10.29
C VAL A 79 11.74 -3.96 -9.67
N PHE A 80 10.75 -4.63 -9.06
CA PHE A 80 9.65 -3.97 -8.36
C PHE A 80 10.07 -2.93 -7.28
N PRO A 81 11.18 -3.12 -6.51
CA PRO A 81 11.59 -2.20 -5.47
C PRO A 81 11.82 -0.75 -5.92
N VAL A 82 12.02 -0.51 -7.23
CA VAL A 82 12.12 0.85 -7.78
C VAL A 82 10.96 1.74 -7.35
N GLY A 83 9.76 1.17 -7.19
CA GLY A 83 8.58 1.89 -6.75
C GLY A 83 8.71 2.42 -5.32
N LEU A 84 9.04 1.57 -4.34
CA LEU A 84 9.18 2.02 -2.95
C LEU A 84 10.42 2.91 -2.77
N ILE A 85 11.50 2.64 -3.49
CA ILE A 85 12.68 3.51 -3.48
C ILE A 85 12.30 4.92 -3.94
N ALA A 86 11.53 5.05 -5.04
CA ALA A 86 11.04 6.34 -5.51
C ALA A 86 10.08 7.01 -4.51
N VAL A 87 9.23 6.25 -3.81
CA VAL A 87 8.38 6.77 -2.74
C VAL A 87 9.21 7.38 -1.61
N LEU A 88 10.19 6.63 -1.09
CA LEU A 88 10.92 7.03 0.11
C LEU A 88 11.98 8.10 -0.18
N VAL A 89 12.71 7.98 -1.30
CA VAL A 89 13.75 8.95 -1.68
C VAL A 89 13.13 10.17 -2.36
N GLY A 90 12.08 10.00 -3.15
CA GLY A 90 11.38 11.07 -3.87
C GLY A 90 10.36 11.85 -3.03
N GLY A 91 10.05 11.38 -1.81
CA GLY A 91 9.19 12.12 -0.87
C GLY A 91 7.69 12.02 -1.16
N ALA A 92 7.20 10.84 -1.55
CA ALA A 92 5.78 10.57 -1.71
C ALA A 92 5.15 9.97 -0.44
N ASP A 93 3.81 9.95 -0.36
CA ASP A 93 3.09 9.49 0.82
C ASP A 93 2.34 8.17 0.56
N LEU A 94 2.88 7.05 1.06
CA LEU A 94 2.33 5.72 0.82
C LEU A 94 1.61 5.17 2.06
N TRP A 95 0.35 4.80 1.89
CA TRP A 95 -0.52 4.37 2.99
C TRP A 95 0.01 3.14 3.73
N THR A 96 0.53 2.15 3.01
CA THR A 96 1.05 0.91 3.62
C THR A 96 2.21 1.15 4.58
N GLY A 97 3.02 2.20 4.34
CA GLY A 97 4.04 2.68 5.27
C GLY A 97 3.48 3.51 6.43
N ASN A 98 2.43 4.28 6.18
CA ASN A 98 1.78 5.07 7.22
C ASN A 98 1.04 4.21 8.26
N ALA A 99 0.68 2.97 7.90
CA ALA A 99 0.17 1.96 8.84
C ALA A 99 1.14 1.71 10.00
N GLN A 100 2.45 1.84 9.77
CA GLN A 100 3.48 1.87 10.81
C GLN A 100 3.74 3.31 11.29
N ILE A 101 4.23 4.19 10.41
CA ILE A 101 4.91 5.44 10.78
C ILE A 101 3.96 6.42 11.50
N VAL A 102 2.74 6.58 11.01
CA VAL A 102 1.77 7.50 11.60
C VAL A 102 1.14 6.89 12.86
N SER A 103 0.96 5.57 12.88
CA SER A 103 0.54 4.85 14.09
C SER A 103 1.55 4.98 15.22
N ILE A 104 2.86 4.89 14.94
CA ILE A 104 3.91 5.14 15.94
C ILE A 104 3.77 6.52 16.55
N SER A 105 3.41 7.55 15.76
CA SER A 105 3.22 8.90 16.30
C SER A 105 2.09 8.98 17.33
N LYS A 106 1.04 8.17 17.15
CA LYS A 106 -0.05 8.02 18.11
C LYS A 106 0.40 7.22 19.34
N LEU A 107 1.14 6.12 19.14
CA LEU A 107 1.69 5.29 20.22
C LEU A 107 2.63 6.12 21.13
N THR A 108 3.39 7.05 20.56
CA THR A 108 4.22 8.04 21.30
C THR A 108 3.45 9.30 21.70
N LYS A 109 2.12 9.30 21.63
CA LYS A 109 1.22 10.37 22.10
C LYS A 109 1.42 11.75 21.43
N LYS A 110 2.03 11.82 20.24
CA LYS A 110 2.22 13.09 19.49
C LYS A 110 1.02 13.49 18.64
N VAL A 111 0.16 12.53 18.33
CA VAL A 111 -1.06 12.74 17.54
C VAL A 111 -2.21 11.91 18.11
N GLU A 112 -3.44 12.29 17.77
CA GLU A 112 -4.63 11.56 18.17
C GLU A 112 -5.08 10.57 17.08
N ILE A 113 -5.99 9.66 17.42
CA ILE A 113 -6.57 8.67 16.47
C ILE A 113 -7.13 9.35 15.21
N LYS A 114 -7.76 10.52 15.36
CA LYS A 114 -8.33 11.28 14.25
C LYS A 114 -7.28 11.78 13.25
N ASP A 115 -6.08 12.10 13.73
CA ASP A 115 -4.97 12.58 12.89
C ASP A 115 -4.39 11.41 12.08
N VAL A 116 -4.31 10.21 12.70
CA VAL A 116 -3.96 8.97 12.00
C VAL A 116 -5.01 8.66 10.92
N LEU A 117 -6.29 8.73 11.27
CA LEU A 117 -7.39 8.49 10.34
C LEU A 117 -7.36 9.49 9.16
N TYR A 118 -7.14 10.78 9.43
CA TYR A 118 -6.99 11.81 8.40
C TYR A 118 -5.87 11.46 7.41
N ASN A 119 -4.68 11.15 7.92
CA ASN A 119 -3.56 10.79 7.07
C ASN A 119 -3.84 9.51 6.26
N TRP A 120 -4.37 8.47 6.92
CA TRP A 120 -4.66 7.20 6.27
C TRP A 120 -5.67 7.37 5.13
N VAL A 121 -6.77 8.08 5.36
CA VAL A 121 -7.79 8.36 4.35
C VAL A 121 -7.21 9.12 3.15
N GLY A 122 -6.48 10.21 3.41
CA GLY A 122 -5.91 11.04 2.33
C GLY A 122 -4.84 10.32 1.53
N SER A 123 -3.94 9.60 2.20
CA SER A 123 -2.89 8.81 1.58
C SER A 123 -3.47 7.69 0.71
N TYR A 124 -4.39 6.90 1.26
CA TYR A 124 -5.03 5.79 0.54
C TYR A 124 -5.84 6.27 -0.68
N THR A 125 -6.56 7.39 -0.53
CA THR A 125 -7.28 8.04 -1.63
C THR A 125 -6.31 8.47 -2.74
N GLY A 126 -5.25 9.22 -2.38
CA GLY A 126 -4.26 9.65 -3.36
C GLY A 126 -3.61 8.46 -4.06
N ASN A 127 -3.21 7.43 -3.30
CA ASN A 127 -2.62 6.21 -3.83
C ASN A 127 -3.55 5.54 -4.86
N PHE A 128 -4.84 5.40 -4.56
CA PHE A 128 -5.82 4.85 -5.50
C PHE A 128 -5.92 5.67 -6.78
N ILE A 129 -6.03 7.00 -6.68
CA ILE A 129 -6.12 7.90 -7.85
C ILE A 129 -4.86 7.76 -8.73
N GLY A 130 -3.68 7.75 -8.11
CA GLY A 130 -2.40 7.55 -8.81
C GLY A 130 -2.32 6.20 -9.52
N SER A 131 -2.75 5.13 -8.86
CA SER A 131 -2.80 3.80 -9.45
C SER A 131 -3.80 3.71 -10.62
N VAL A 132 -4.98 4.30 -10.52
CA VAL A 132 -5.96 4.33 -11.62
C VAL A 132 -5.43 5.14 -12.80
N PHE A 133 -4.80 6.30 -12.55
CA PHE A 133 -4.20 7.11 -13.60
C PHE A 133 -3.11 6.35 -14.36
N LEU A 134 -2.21 5.65 -13.65
CA LEU A 134 -1.18 4.84 -14.31
C LEU A 134 -1.75 3.62 -15.02
N ALA A 135 -2.86 3.04 -14.53
CA ALA A 135 -3.58 1.99 -15.24
C ALA A 135 -4.17 2.50 -16.56
N PHE A 136 -4.78 3.70 -16.55
CA PHE A 136 -5.25 4.37 -17.76
C PHE A 136 -4.10 4.60 -18.75
N LEU A 137 -2.97 5.15 -18.27
CA LEU A 137 -1.80 5.44 -19.10
C LEU A 137 -1.23 4.15 -19.73
N ALA A 138 -1.12 3.07 -18.95
CA ALA A 138 -0.58 1.78 -19.40
C ALA A 138 -1.41 1.10 -20.49
N ILE A 139 -2.74 1.28 -20.46
CA ILE A 139 -3.68 0.62 -21.37
C ILE A 139 -4.05 1.51 -22.56
N TYR A 140 -4.51 2.73 -22.29
CA TYR A 140 -5.09 3.60 -23.32
C TYR A 140 -4.12 4.70 -23.77
N GLY A 141 -3.26 5.18 -22.87
CA GLY A 141 -2.32 6.26 -23.19
C GLY A 141 -1.15 5.78 -24.06
N THR A 142 -0.44 4.75 -23.61
CA THR A 142 0.75 4.21 -24.31
C THR A 142 0.44 2.94 -25.11
N GLY A 143 -0.62 2.21 -24.75
CA GLY A 143 -0.93 0.92 -25.35
C GLY A 143 0.01 -0.23 -24.94
N LEU A 144 0.96 -0.01 -24.02
CA LEU A 144 1.97 -1.00 -23.63
C LEU A 144 1.35 -2.32 -23.15
N PHE A 145 0.24 -2.23 -22.43
CA PHE A 145 -0.50 -3.38 -21.89
C PHE A 145 -1.86 -3.59 -22.58
N ALA A 146 -2.07 -3.00 -23.76
CA ALA A 146 -3.35 -3.10 -24.48
C ALA A 146 -3.51 -4.42 -25.23
N ASN A 147 -2.40 -5.05 -25.65
CA ASN A 147 -2.36 -6.22 -26.53
C ASN A 147 -1.16 -7.13 -26.20
N GLY A 148 -1.18 -8.37 -26.73
CA GLY A 148 -0.05 -9.28 -26.72
C GLY A 148 0.38 -9.79 -25.34
N LEU A 149 1.62 -10.27 -25.24
CA LEU A 149 2.14 -10.97 -24.07
C LEU A 149 1.97 -10.19 -22.76
N PHE A 150 2.28 -8.88 -22.76
CA PHE A 150 2.18 -8.07 -21.55
C PHE A 150 0.74 -7.92 -21.05
N LYS A 151 -0.22 -7.79 -21.98
CA LYS A 151 -1.65 -7.83 -21.63
C LYS A 151 -2.03 -9.18 -21.02
N ASP A 152 -1.67 -10.27 -21.66
CA ASP A 152 -2.09 -11.61 -21.23
C ASP A 152 -1.54 -11.94 -19.83
N VAL A 153 -0.28 -11.58 -19.57
CA VAL A 153 0.33 -11.69 -18.24
C VAL A 153 -0.36 -10.77 -17.23
N LEU A 154 -0.63 -9.50 -17.57
CA LEU A 154 -1.34 -8.57 -16.69
C LEU A 154 -2.74 -9.08 -16.31
N VAL A 155 -3.54 -9.50 -17.30
CA VAL A 155 -4.89 -10.04 -17.08
C VAL A 155 -4.81 -11.34 -16.29
N GLY A 156 -3.80 -12.18 -16.54
CA GLY A 156 -3.51 -13.37 -15.75
C GLY A 156 -3.24 -13.08 -14.27
N ILE A 157 -2.39 -12.09 -13.99
CA ILE A 157 -2.10 -11.62 -12.62
C ILE A 157 -3.39 -11.09 -11.96
N GLY A 158 -4.15 -10.24 -12.65
CA GLY A 158 -5.42 -9.71 -12.14
C GLY A 158 -6.43 -10.82 -11.83
N THR A 159 -6.59 -11.78 -12.75
CA THR A 159 -7.47 -12.95 -12.59
C THR A 159 -7.06 -13.80 -11.39
N TYR A 160 -5.75 -14.06 -11.21
CA TYR A 160 -5.26 -14.79 -10.05
C TYR A 160 -5.62 -14.06 -8.75
N LYS A 161 -5.35 -12.75 -8.67
CA LYS A 161 -5.56 -11.94 -7.46
C LYS A 161 -7.01 -11.88 -7.00
N VAL A 162 -7.95 -11.71 -7.93
CA VAL A 162 -9.38 -11.64 -7.58
C VAL A 162 -9.99 -12.99 -7.20
N ASN A 163 -9.32 -14.10 -7.52
CA ASN A 163 -9.73 -15.46 -7.15
C ASN A 163 -9.03 -16.00 -5.89
N ILE A 164 -8.17 -15.21 -5.23
CA ILE A 164 -7.62 -15.59 -3.93
C ILE A 164 -8.74 -15.56 -2.88
N THR A 165 -8.87 -16.61 -2.08
CA THR A 165 -9.86 -16.62 -0.99
C THR A 165 -9.56 -15.50 0.02
N PRO A 166 -10.59 -14.85 0.61
CA PRO A 166 -10.36 -13.71 1.50
C PRO A 166 -9.41 -14.00 2.66
N TRP A 167 -9.48 -15.20 3.25
CA TRP A 167 -8.60 -15.62 4.33
C TRP A 167 -7.14 -15.74 3.90
N LYS A 168 -6.88 -16.31 2.72
CA LYS A 168 -5.53 -16.40 2.17
C LYS A 168 -5.00 -15.01 1.80
N ALA A 169 -5.84 -14.16 1.19
CA ALA A 169 -5.47 -12.79 0.84
C ALA A 169 -5.07 -11.96 2.06
N PHE A 170 -5.79 -12.13 3.18
CA PHE A 170 -5.47 -11.49 4.46
C PHE A 170 -4.05 -11.85 4.95
N TRP A 171 -3.70 -13.14 5.03
CA TRP A 171 -2.37 -13.54 5.52
C TRP A 171 -1.23 -13.17 4.57
N LEU A 172 -1.44 -13.29 3.26
CA LEU A 172 -0.48 -12.81 2.26
C LEU A 172 -0.25 -11.30 2.42
N ALA A 173 -1.27 -10.55 2.81
CA ALA A 173 -1.17 -9.11 3.04
C ALA A 173 -0.51 -8.73 4.37
N VAL A 174 -0.72 -9.52 5.44
CA VAL A 174 0.03 -9.37 6.70
C VAL A 174 1.53 -9.53 6.43
N GLY A 175 1.93 -10.61 5.74
CA GLY A 175 3.32 -10.86 5.38
C GLY A 175 3.90 -9.77 4.47
N CYS A 176 3.11 -9.28 3.50
CA CYS A 176 3.52 -8.17 2.65
C CYS A 176 3.92 -6.95 3.47
N ASN A 177 2.99 -6.46 4.30
CA ASN A 177 3.20 -5.18 4.94
C ASN A 177 4.12 -5.25 6.16
N TRP A 178 4.37 -6.45 6.69
CA TRP A 178 5.50 -6.66 7.59
C TRP A 178 6.81 -6.32 6.87
N LEU A 179 7.08 -6.91 5.70
CA LEU A 179 8.32 -6.65 4.96
C LEU A 179 8.44 -5.21 4.44
N VAL A 180 7.34 -4.60 3.98
CA VAL A 180 7.33 -3.17 3.58
C VAL A 180 7.73 -2.28 4.75
N ASN A 181 7.19 -2.53 5.94
CA ASN A 181 7.47 -1.70 7.10
C ASN A 181 8.85 -2.00 7.72
N VAL A 182 9.37 -3.22 7.55
CA VAL A 182 10.80 -3.50 7.81
C VAL A 182 11.68 -2.66 6.89
N ALA A 183 11.41 -2.59 5.59
CA ALA A 183 12.16 -1.73 4.68
C ALA A 183 12.13 -0.25 5.11
N ILE A 184 10.97 0.26 5.52
CA ILE A 184 10.83 1.65 5.98
C ILE A 184 11.57 1.89 7.31
N TRP A 185 11.48 0.96 8.26
CA TRP A 185 12.23 1.01 9.51
C TRP A 185 13.74 1.07 9.27
N LEU A 186 14.26 0.22 8.38
CA LEU A 186 15.66 0.23 8.01
C LEU A 186 16.05 1.50 7.24
N TYR A 187 15.20 1.99 6.34
CA TYR A 187 15.39 3.24 5.60
C TYR A 187 15.57 4.44 6.53
N VAL A 188 14.73 4.55 7.57
CA VAL A 188 14.80 5.66 8.54
C VAL A 188 16.12 5.63 9.32
N ARG A 189 16.69 4.43 9.54
CA ARG A 189 17.92 4.22 10.31
C ARG A 189 19.20 4.24 9.46
N ALA A 190 19.08 4.20 8.13
CA ALA A 190 20.21 4.30 7.22
C ALA A 190 20.72 5.76 7.10
N LYS A 191 22.04 5.93 7.07
CA LYS A 191 22.71 7.24 7.17
C LYS A 191 22.90 7.94 5.82
N ASP A 192 23.04 7.17 4.74
CA ASP A 192 23.30 7.67 3.38
C ASP A 192 22.28 7.13 2.37
N THR A 193 22.22 7.77 1.19
CA THR A 193 21.24 7.43 0.16
C THR A 193 21.46 6.03 -0.42
N ALA A 194 22.71 5.58 -0.60
CA ALA A 194 22.98 4.24 -1.13
C ALA A 194 22.54 3.16 -0.13
N GLY A 195 22.85 3.35 1.15
CA GLY A 195 22.35 2.50 2.24
C GLY A 195 20.82 2.45 2.26
N LYS A 196 20.14 3.60 2.15
CA LYS A 196 18.68 3.69 2.08
C LYS A 196 18.08 2.91 0.91
N VAL A 197 18.71 2.97 -0.26
CA VAL A 197 18.31 2.20 -1.44
C VAL A 197 18.45 0.70 -1.18
N LEU A 198 19.61 0.25 -0.68
CA LEU A 198 19.90 -1.17 -0.45
C LEU A 198 18.97 -1.80 0.59
N VAL A 199 18.78 -1.15 1.74
CA VAL A 199 17.92 -1.69 2.82
C VAL A 199 16.44 -1.66 2.46
N THR A 200 16.04 -0.80 1.51
CA THR A 200 14.69 -0.82 0.92
C THR A 200 14.56 -1.95 -0.09
N TRP A 201 15.59 -2.23 -0.88
CA TRP A 201 15.52 -3.19 -1.99
C TRP A 201 15.23 -4.63 -1.53
N PHE A 202 15.99 -5.14 -0.54
CA PHE A 202 15.92 -6.56 -0.17
C PHE A 202 14.55 -7.01 0.39
N PRO A 203 13.91 -6.31 1.36
CA PRO A 203 12.61 -6.73 1.86
C PRO A 203 11.51 -6.67 0.80
N ILE A 204 11.60 -5.71 -0.12
CA ILE A 204 10.63 -5.53 -1.21
C ILE A 204 10.81 -6.61 -2.27
N PHE A 205 12.05 -6.91 -2.64
CA PHE A 205 12.38 -8.07 -3.47
C PHE A 205 11.77 -9.35 -2.90
N ALA A 206 11.98 -9.59 -1.60
CA ALA A 206 11.49 -10.78 -0.93
C ALA A 206 9.97 -10.92 -0.98
N PHE A 207 9.20 -9.89 -0.58
CA PHE A 207 7.74 -10.04 -0.53
C PHE A 207 7.14 -10.30 -1.91
N VAL A 208 7.70 -9.67 -2.95
CA VAL A 208 7.22 -9.81 -4.32
C VAL A 208 7.56 -11.18 -4.88
N ALA A 209 8.80 -11.65 -4.69
CA ALA A 209 9.21 -12.99 -5.14
C ALA A 209 8.45 -14.11 -4.43
N ILE A 210 8.12 -13.94 -3.15
CA ILE A 210 7.28 -14.87 -2.37
C ILE A 210 5.85 -14.89 -2.95
N GLY A 211 5.34 -13.74 -3.38
CA GLY A 211 3.96 -13.58 -3.88
C GLY A 211 2.99 -13.09 -2.81
N PHE A 212 3.45 -12.22 -1.92
CA PHE A 212 2.61 -11.53 -0.95
C PHE A 212 1.75 -10.42 -1.59
N GLU A 213 0.68 -10.01 -0.92
CA GLU A 213 -0.35 -9.11 -1.47
C GLU A 213 -0.23 -7.68 -0.91
N HIS A 214 -0.02 -6.69 -1.78
CA HIS A 214 0.11 -5.28 -1.43
C HIS A 214 -1.08 -4.49 -1.94
N SER A 215 -1.87 -3.88 -1.05
CA SER A 215 -3.10 -3.14 -1.38
C SER A 215 -2.88 -2.12 -2.51
N ILE A 216 -1.88 -1.25 -2.41
CA ILE A 216 -1.62 -0.22 -3.44
C ILE A 216 -1.09 -0.82 -4.76
N ALA A 217 -0.37 -1.95 -4.69
CA ALA A 217 0.08 -2.62 -5.92
C ALA A 217 -1.11 -3.29 -6.62
N ASN A 218 -2.04 -3.83 -5.83
CA ASN A 218 -3.28 -4.43 -6.30
C ASN A 218 -4.24 -3.37 -6.84
N MET A 219 -4.24 -2.14 -6.30
CA MET A 219 -4.98 -1.01 -6.87
C MET A 219 -4.62 -0.81 -8.33
N TRP A 220 -3.32 -0.80 -8.67
CA TRP A 220 -2.89 -0.69 -10.06
C TRP A 220 -3.12 -1.99 -10.85
N ALA A 221 -2.68 -3.13 -10.32
CA ALA A 221 -2.67 -4.39 -11.08
C ALA A 221 -4.08 -4.86 -11.46
N ILE A 222 -5.02 -4.80 -10.51
CA ILE A 222 -6.40 -5.24 -10.75
C ILE A 222 -7.13 -4.20 -11.61
N THR A 223 -6.96 -2.89 -11.35
CA THR A 223 -7.55 -1.85 -12.23
C THR A 223 -7.06 -1.97 -13.67
N SER A 224 -5.76 -2.18 -13.87
CA SER A 224 -5.19 -2.36 -15.21
C SER A 224 -5.73 -3.63 -15.87
N ALA A 225 -5.93 -4.71 -15.10
CA ALA A 225 -6.55 -5.93 -15.61
C ALA A 225 -8.05 -5.77 -15.95
N ILE A 226 -8.80 -4.99 -15.17
CA ILE A 226 -10.19 -4.61 -15.49
C ILE A 226 -10.24 -3.87 -16.83
N PHE A 227 -9.36 -2.88 -17.02
CA PHE A 227 -9.25 -2.12 -18.27
C PHE A 227 -8.82 -3.00 -19.45
N ALA A 228 -7.73 -3.77 -19.29
CA ALA A 228 -7.18 -4.64 -20.33
C ALA A 228 -8.16 -5.75 -20.77
N SER A 229 -8.91 -6.31 -19.83
CA SER A 229 -9.90 -7.36 -20.08
C SER A 229 -11.25 -6.84 -20.57
N ASN A 230 -11.38 -5.53 -20.78
CA ASN A 230 -12.63 -4.88 -21.20
C ASN A 230 -13.81 -5.23 -20.26
N TYR A 231 -13.56 -5.12 -18.95
CA TYR A 231 -14.53 -5.38 -17.88
C TYR A 231 -14.94 -6.85 -17.67
N ALA A 232 -14.16 -7.82 -18.17
CA ALA A 232 -14.37 -9.23 -17.82
C ALA A 232 -14.01 -9.52 -16.34
N ILE A 233 -12.99 -8.82 -15.82
CA ILE A 233 -12.79 -8.63 -14.38
C ILE A 233 -13.57 -7.37 -14.00
N THR A 234 -14.37 -7.44 -12.93
CA THR A 234 -15.24 -6.32 -12.52
C THR A 234 -14.68 -5.57 -11.31
N TRP A 235 -15.24 -4.40 -11.02
CA TRP A 235 -14.95 -3.71 -9.76
C TRP A 235 -15.45 -4.46 -8.52
N LEU A 236 -16.45 -5.35 -8.65
CA LEU A 236 -16.83 -6.23 -7.54
C LEU A 236 -15.73 -7.24 -7.23
N ASP A 237 -15.07 -7.77 -8.26
CA ASP A 237 -13.93 -8.67 -8.10
C ASP A 237 -12.72 -7.96 -7.49
N PHE A 238 -12.52 -6.69 -7.85
CA PHE A 238 -11.55 -5.82 -7.18
C PHE A 238 -11.79 -5.76 -5.66
N PHE A 239 -13.04 -5.56 -5.23
CA PHE A 239 -13.33 -5.46 -3.80
C PHE A 239 -13.19 -6.79 -3.04
N LYS A 240 -13.44 -7.94 -3.69
CA LYS A 240 -13.14 -9.26 -3.09
C LYS A 240 -11.67 -9.41 -2.68
N ASN A 241 -10.76 -8.77 -3.40
CA ASN A 241 -9.33 -8.75 -3.09
C ASN A 241 -8.94 -7.58 -2.16
N ILE A 242 -9.32 -6.34 -2.49
CA ILE A 242 -8.77 -5.17 -1.80
C ILE A 242 -9.18 -5.10 -0.32
N ILE A 243 -10.36 -5.63 0.04
CA ILE A 243 -10.87 -5.63 1.41
C ILE A 243 -9.93 -6.42 2.34
N PRO A 244 -9.75 -7.75 2.16
CA PRO A 244 -8.86 -8.52 3.02
C PRO A 244 -7.40 -8.08 2.93
N VAL A 245 -6.94 -7.63 1.76
CA VAL A 245 -5.55 -7.17 1.57
C VAL A 245 -5.28 -5.87 2.33
N THR A 246 -6.20 -4.91 2.32
CA THR A 246 -6.04 -3.65 3.05
C THR A 246 -6.03 -3.91 4.56
N ILE A 247 -6.97 -4.72 5.07
CA ILE A 247 -7.01 -5.07 6.49
C ILE A 247 -5.73 -5.82 6.91
N GLY A 248 -5.30 -6.81 6.12
CA GLY A 248 -4.07 -7.55 6.40
C GLY A 248 -2.82 -6.67 6.35
N ASN A 249 -2.73 -5.74 5.40
CA ASN A 249 -1.62 -4.79 5.36
C ASN A 249 -1.61 -3.89 6.60
N ALA A 250 -2.76 -3.35 7.03
CA ALA A 250 -2.81 -2.52 8.24
C ALA A 250 -2.29 -3.27 9.47
N VAL A 251 -2.73 -4.53 9.65
CA VAL A 251 -2.27 -5.42 10.72
C VAL A 251 -0.77 -5.71 10.62
N GLY A 252 -0.28 -6.04 9.42
CA GLY A 252 1.14 -6.33 9.17
C GLY A 252 2.07 -5.17 9.52
N GLY A 253 1.69 -3.95 9.11
CA GLY A 253 2.51 -2.76 9.38
C GLY A 253 2.44 -2.29 10.83
N PHE A 254 1.24 -2.31 11.41
CA PHE A 254 1.06 -1.89 12.80
C PHE A 254 1.65 -2.90 13.77
N LEU A 255 1.20 -4.16 13.80
CA LEU A 255 1.56 -5.09 14.86
C LEU A 255 3.03 -5.50 14.81
N PHE A 256 3.52 -5.94 13.64
CA PHE A 256 4.82 -6.59 13.51
C PHE A 256 6.00 -5.62 13.41
N VAL A 257 5.72 -4.33 13.21
CA VAL A 257 6.77 -3.31 13.12
C VAL A 257 6.48 -2.13 14.04
N GLY A 258 5.36 -1.43 13.86
CA GLY A 258 5.05 -0.23 14.63
C GLY A 258 4.93 -0.49 16.13
N PHE A 259 4.00 -1.34 16.51
CA PHE A 259 3.72 -1.76 17.88
C PHE A 259 4.89 -2.53 18.47
N TYR A 260 5.48 -3.48 17.73
CA TYR A 260 6.66 -4.23 18.17
C TYR A 260 7.82 -3.32 18.61
N HIS A 261 8.24 -2.38 17.75
CA HIS A 261 9.36 -1.50 18.08
C HIS A 261 9.01 -0.48 19.15
N TRP A 262 7.78 0.06 19.14
CA TRP A 262 7.33 0.96 20.21
C TRP A 262 7.29 0.26 21.57
N TYR A 263 6.76 -0.97 21.65
CA TYR A 263 6.66 -1.73 22.89
C TYR A 263 8.04 -2.04 23.47
N LEU A 264 9.00 -2.33 22.60
CA LEU A 264 10.39 -2.60 22.98
C LEU A 264 11.20 -1.36 23.34
N ALA A 265 10.81 -0.17 22.87
CA ALA A 265 11.37 1.08 23.33
C ALA A 265 10.81 1.40 24.72
N ASP A 266 9.69 2.11 24.78
CA ASP A 266 9.12 2.64 26.02
C ASP A 266 7.59 2.42 26.09
N GLY A 267 7.11 1.34 25.47
CA GLY A 267 5.67 1.15 25.30
C GLY A 267 4.97 0.72 26.59
N GLU A 268 3.91 1.45 26.93
CA GLU A 268 3.06 1.19 28.09
C GLU A 268 1.59 1.04 27.67
N ASN A 269 0.78 0.36 28.48
CA ASN A 269 -0.66 0.19 28.24
C ASN A 269 -0.99 -0.51 26.89
N ALA A 270 -0.20 -1.53 26.53
CA ALA A 270 -0.33 -2.32 25.30
C ALA A 270 -1.78 -2.67 24.91
N PHE A 271 -2.58 -3.16 25.85
CA PHE A 271 -3.98 -3.55 25.59
C PHE A 271 -4.84 -2.39 25.09
N LYS A 272 -4.69 -1.21 25.69
CA LYS A 272 -5.40 0.00 25.27
C LYS A 272 -4.97 0.40 23.85
N GLU A 273 -3.66 0.38 23.58
CA GLU A 273 -3.13 0.80 22.28
C GLU A 273 -3.53 -0.16 21.14
N ILE A 274 -3.63 -1.46 21.41
CA ILE A 274 -4.22 -2.44 20.48
C ILE A 274 -5.70 -2.16 20.27
N THR A 275 -6.46 -1.89 21.33
CA THR A 275 -7.90 -1.59 21.24
C THR A 275 -8.15 -0.34 20.39
N ASP A 276 -7.38 0.73 20.63
CA ASP A 276 -7.46 1.97 19.86
C ASP A 276 -7.13 1.74 18.37
N PHE A 277 -6.15 0.89 18.07
CA PHE A 277 -5.85 0.50 16.69
C PHE A 277 -6.99 -0.27 16.04
N MET A 278 -7.63 -1.21 16.75
CA MET A 278 -8.77 -1.96 16.21
C MET A 278 -9.96 -1.05 15.90
N ILE A 279 -10.23 -0.06 16.76
CA ILE A 279 -11.26 0.96 16.51
C ILE A 279 -10.89 1.80 15.28
N LEU A 280 -9.66 2.31 15.21
CA LEU A 280 -9.16 3.07 14.06
C LEU A 280 -9.30 2.26 12.76
N LEU A 281 -8.89 1.00 12.77
CA LEU A 281 -8.94 0.11 11.61
C LEU A 281 -10.38 -0.16 11.17
N ALA A 282 -11.29 -0.38 12.12
CA ALA A 282 -12.71 -0.58 11.83
C ALA A 282 -13.32 0.67 11.16
N ILE A 283 -13.07 1.86 11.71
CA ILE A 283 -13.55 3.13 11.13
C ILE A 283 -12.95 3.32 9.73
N PHE A 284 -11.64 3.13 9.58
CA PHE A 284 -10.97 3.24 8.29
C PHE A 284 -11.52 2.26 7.26
N ALA A 285 -11.74 0.99 7.64
CA ALA A 285 -12.28 -0.02 6.74
C ALA A 285 -13.71 0.32 6.30
N VAL A 286 -14.56 0.82 7.20
CA VAL A 286 -15.90 1.30 6.82
C VAL A 286 -15.79 2.44 5.80
N LEU A 287 -14.99 3.46 6.11
CA LEU A 287 -14.88 4.66 5.28
C LEU A 287 -14.24 4.38 3.92
N MET A 288 -13.13 3.65 3.87
CA MET A 288 -12.28 3.58 2.68
C MET A 288 -12.36 2.27 1.92
N VAL A 289 -13.08 1.29 2.46
CA VAL A 289 -13.14 -0.06 1.87
C VAL A 289 -14.59 -0.49 1.67
N PHE A 290 -15.42 -0.50 2.72
CA PHE A 290 -16.81 -0.99 2.61
C PHE A 290 -17.78 -0.01 1.94
N ILE A 291 -17.72 1.30 2.25
CA ILE A 291 -18.54 2.29 1.55
C ILE A 291 -18.18 2.36 0.04
N PRO A 292 -16.89 2.44 -0.35
CA PRO A 292 -16.48 2.32 -1.75
C PRO A 292 -16.93 1.02 -2.43
N ALA A 293 -16.94 -0.12 -1.71
CA ALA A 293 -17.48 -1.37 -2.23
C ALA A 293 -18.99 -1.27 -2.52
N GLY A 294 -19.75 -0.60 -1.64
CA GLY A 294 -21.17 -0.31 -1.85
C GLY A 294 -21.41 0.59 -3.06
N ILE A 295 -20.60 1.64 -3.24
CA ILE A 295 -20.63 2.51 -4.43
C ILE A 295 -20.38 1.67 -5.69
N ALA A 296 -19.36 0.81 -5.67
CA ALA A 296 -19.05 -0.06 -6.81
C ALA A 296 -20.17 -1.08 -7.09
N TYR A 297 -20.81 -1.62 -6.05
CA TYR A 297 -21.95 -2.52 -6.19
C TYR A 297 -23.13 -1.87 -6.90
N VAL A 298 -23.51 -0.66 -6.48
CA VAL A 298 -24.58 0.11 -7.14
C VAL A 298 -24.20 0.42 -8.58
N LEU A 299 -22.98 0.89 -8.82
CA LEU A 299 -22.54 1.30 -10.15
C LEU A 299 -22.34 0.12 -11.12
N ASN A 300 -22.03 -1.07 -10.61
CA ASN A 300 -21.90 -2.28 -11.43
C ASN A 300 -23.20 -2.64 -12.16
N GLY A 301 -24.36 -2.22 -11.64
CA GLY A 301 -25.66 -2.38 -12.29
C GLY A 301 -25.80 -1.66 -13.64
N PHE A 302 -24.89 -0.72 -13.96
CA PHE A 302 -24.90 0.03 -15.22
C PHE A 302 -23.97 -0.56 -16.30
N GLY A 303 -23.53 -1.81 -16.14
CA GLY A 303 -22.71 -2.51 -17.14
C GLY A 303 -21.38 -1.82 -17.41
N LYS A 304 -21.00 -1.66 -18.70
CA LYS A 304 -19.67 -1.12 -19.08
C LYS A 304 -19.43 0.33 -18.66
N VAL A 305 -20.47 1.09 -18.32
CA VAL A 305 -20.31 2.45 -17.76
C VAL A 305 -19.55 2.39 -16.43
N ALA A 306 -19.72 1.32 -15.67
CA ALA A 306 -19.01 1.08 -14.41
C ALA A 306 -17.49 1.09 -14.56
N LEU A 307 -16.97 0.75 -15.75
CA LEU A 307 -15.53 0.78 -16.07
C LEU A 307 -14.90 2.11 -15.64
N TRP A 308 -15.59 3.23 -15.91
CA TRP A 308 -15.12 4.58 -15.62
C TRP A 308 -15.84 5.25 -14.45
N ALA A 309 -17.13 4.93 -14.25
CA ALA A 309 -17.93 5.56 -13.20
C ALA A 309 -17.44 5.18 -11.80
N VAL A 310 -17.05 3.92 -11.57
CA VAL A 310 -16.58 3.45 -10.26
C VAL A 310 -15.31 4.16 -9.80
N PRO A 311 -14.19 4.16 -10.56
CA PRO A 311 -12.97 4.82 -10.10
C PRO A 311 -13.17 6.33 -9.92
N LEU A 312 -13.98 6.97 -10.77
CA LEU A 312 -14.31 8.39 -10.62
C LEU A 312 -15.08 8.65 -9.32
N ALA A 313 -16.16 7.90 -9.06
CA ALA A 313 -16.99 8.06 -7.88
C ALA A 313 -16.21 7.82 -6.59
N ILE A 314 -15.39 6.76 -6.55
CA ILE A 314 -14.52 6.47 -5.40
C ILE A 314 -13.49 7.58 -5.18
N SER A 315 -12.92 8.14 -6.25
CA SER A 315 -11.96 9.23 -6.16
C SER A 315 -12.61 10.49 -5.58
N ILE A 316 -13.77 10.89 -6.09
CA ILE A 316 -14.54 12.04 -5.58
C ILE A 316 -14.91 11.83 -4.11
N TYR A 317 -15.43 10.65 -3.78
CA TYR A 317 -15.77 10.27 -2.41
C TYR A 317 -14.56 10.39 -1.47
N GLY A 318 -13.44 9.73 -1.82
CA GLY A 318 -12.23 9.74 -0.99
C GLY A 318 -11.65 11.14 -0.80
N ILE A 319 -11.68 11.98 -1.83
CA ILE A 319 -11.30 13.40 -1.72
C ILE A 319 -12.22 14.09 -0.71
N GLY A 320 -13.54 13.96 -0.85
CA GLY A 320 -14.51 14.52 0.08
C GLY A 320 -14.30 14.09 1.54
N VAL A 321 -14.09 12.78 1.77
CA VAL A 321 -13.78 12.25 3.12
C VAL A 321 -12.47 12.82 3.64
N THR A 322 -11.43 12.94 2.82
CA THR A 322 -10.14 13.54 3.22
C THR A 322 -10.32 14.96 3.74
N TYR A 323 -11.10 15.79 3.03
CA TYR A 323 -11.39 17.17 3.46
C TYR A 323 -12.29 17.23 4.70
N THR A 324 -13.15 16.23 4.90
CA THR A 324 -14.10 16.18 6.02
C THR A 324 -13.44 15.70 7.32
N VAL A 325 -12.58 14.67 7.24
CA VAL A 325 -11.86 14.12 8.41
C VAL A 325 -10.78 15.09 8.90
N ARG A 326 -10.26 15.96 8.02
CA ARG A 326 -9.31 16.98 8.42
C ARG A 326 -9.94 17.96 9.41
N ARG A 327 -9.33 18.10 10.59
CA ARG A 327 -9.66 19.19 11.52
C ARG A 327 -9.36 20.54 10.87
N ARG A 328 -10.31 21.48 10.90
CA ARG A 328 -9.97 22.90 10.79
C ARG A 328 -9.07 23.21 11.98
N VAL A 329 -7.76 23.37 11.75
CA VAL A 329 -6.89 24.02 12.73
C VAL A 329 -7.32 25.48 12.70
N VAL A 330 -8.11 25.87 13.69
CA VAL A 330 -8.31 27.27 14.05
C VAL A 330 -7.05 27.71 14.78
#